data_AF-A0A9P5QWK1-F1
#
_entry.id   AF-A0A9P5QWK1-F1
#
_cell.length_a   1.000
_cell.length_b   1.000
_cell.length_c   1.000
_cell.angle_alpha   90.00
_cell.angle_beta   90.00
_cell.angle_gamma   90.00
#
_symmetry.space_group_name_H-M   'P 1'
#
loop_
_entity.id
_entity.type
_entity.pdbx_description
1 polymer ?
#
loop_
_entity_poly.entity_id
_entity_poly.type
_entity_poly.pdbx_seq_one_letter_code
_entity_poly.pdbx_strand_id
1 'polypeptide(L)'
;MAAVSSEFQALGQSFQELRAVKGHWDGGESNSAVDNFNGEKHQTLKKLGEYFGKAGTPAADILATMGQPDEIKQTMDEAFQASLMPGPVLGGTGANDSANATGAGLGDFSTTMMPSTTAGPEAMYFIYKWRGNHDYLWFKIDAVKEQVLESSWYHAYE
;
A
#
# COMPACT_ATOMS: atom_id res chain seq x y z
N MET A 1 13.77 20.48 10.28
CA MET A 1 12.66 19.55 10.52
C MET A 1 11.45 20.39 10.87
N ALA A 2 10.43 20.44 10.02
CA ALA A 2 9.17 21.04 10.41
C ALA A 2 8.56 20.11 11.46
N ALA A 3 8.47 20.56 12.71
CA ALA A 3 7.87 19.74 13.75
C ALA A 3 6.43 19.40 13.33
N VAL A 4 6.11 18.10 13.28
CA VAL A 4 4.72 17.65 13.14
C VAL A 4 3.92 18.31 14.24
N SER A 5 2.80 18.97 13.90
CA SER A 5 1.99 19.64 14.91
C SER A 5 1.47 18.63 15.93
N SER A 6 1.28 19.06 17.17
CA SER A 6 0.73 18.22 18.24
C SER A 6 -0.64 17.64 17.89
N GLU A 7 -1.41 18.33 17.04
CA GLU A 7 -2.68 17.84 16.50
C GLU A 7 -2.48 16.58 15.65
N PHE A 8 -1.53 16.58 14.71
CA PHE A 8 -1.28 15.40 13.88
C PHE A 8 -0.62 14.26 14.65
N GLN A 9 0.16 14.55 15.68
CA GLN A 9 0.65 13.53 16.62
C GLN A 9 -0.50 12.85 17.36
N ALA A 10 -1.46 13.62 17.88
CA ALA A 10 -2.65 13.07 18.54
C ALA A 10 -3.51 12.24 17.56
N LEU A 11 -3.71 12.72 16.33
CA LEU A 11 -4.40 11.96 15.27
C LEU A 11 -3.67 10.65 14.95
N GLY A 12 -2.34 10.68 14.88
CA GLY A 12 -1.51 9.49 14.68
C GLY A 12 -1.69 8.45 15.79
N GLN A 13 -1.73 8.90 17.05
CA GLN A 13 -2.01 8.02 18.19
C GLN A 13 -3.42 7.44 18.13
N SER A 14 -4.44 8.27 17.89
CA SER A 14 -5.82 7.79 17.73
C SER A 14 -5.94 6.79 16.59
N PHE A 15 -5.25 6.99 15.47
CA PHE A 15 -5.23 6.02 14.38
C PHE A 15 -4.61 4.68 14.81
N GLN A 16 -3.51 4.70 15.55
CA GLN A 16 -2.87 3.47 16.05
C GLN A 16 -3.79 2.71 17.02
N GLU A 17 -4.51 3.43 17.90
CA GLU A 17 -5.52 2.84 18.78
C GLU A 17 -6.67 2.23 17.98
N LEU A 18 -7.18 2.95 16.98
CA LEU A 18 -8.27 2.49 16.11
C LEU A 18 -7.85 1.29 15.22
N ARG A 19 -6.55 1.12 14.94
CA ARG A 19 -6.03 -0.08 14.26
C ARG A 19 -6.03 -1.31 15.17
N ALA A 20 -5.92 -1.14 16.48
CA ALA A 20 -6.00 -2.25 17.43
C ALA A 20 -7.44 -2.76 17.62
N VAL A 21 -8.44 -1.94 17.28
CA VAL A 21 -9.85 -2.31 17.33
C VAL A 21 -10.21 -3.14 16.09
N LYS A 22 -10.60 -4.41 16.31
CA LYS A 22 -11.09 -5.28 15.23
C LYS A 22 -12.51 -4.87 14.83
N GLY A 23 -12.68 -4.43 13.59
CA GLY A 23 -13.98 -4.21 12.98
C GLY A 23 -14.53 -5.47 12.32
N HIS A 24 -15.72 -5.34 11.73
CA HIS A 24 -16.38 -6.40 10.96
C HIS A 24 -15.46 -7.00 9.88
N TRP A 25 -14.70 -6.14 9.20
CA TRP A 25 -13.80 -6.54 8.11
C TRP A 25 -12.51 -7.24 8.58
N ASP A 26 -12.22 -7.18 9.88
CA ASP A 26 -11.10 -7.85 10.54
C ASP A 26 -11.57 -9.06 11.37
N GLY A 27 -12.80 -9.53 11.13
CA GLY A 27 -13.41 -10.68 11.82
C GLY A 27 -13.88 -10.38 13.25
N GLY A 28 -14.03 -9.10 13.62
CA GLY A 28 -14.61 -8.64 14.87
C GLY A 28 -16.11 -8.34 14.78
N GLU A 29 -16.68 -7.85 15.89
CA GLU A 29 -18.02 -7.26 15.86
C GLU A 29 -18.01 -5.95 15.05
N SER A 30 -19.12 -5.64 14.38
CA SER A 30 -19.22 -4.40 13.61
C SER A 30 -19.09 -3.20 14.52
N ASN A 31 -18.11 -2.34 14.22
CA ASN A 31 -17.85 -1.13 14.96
C ASN A 31 -17.85 0.06 14.01
N SER A 32 -18.86 0.92 14.18
CA SER A 32 -19.06 2.11 13.36
C SER A 32 -17.90 3.12 13.38
N ALA A 33 -17.03 3.09 14.40
CA ALA A 33 -15.85 3.96 14.44
C ALA A 33 -14.77 3.53 13.43
N VAL A 34 -14.65 2.22 13.14
CA VAL A 34 -13.60 1.66 12.27
C VAL A 34 -14.12 1.16 10.93
N ASP A 35 -15.36 0.68 10.86
CA ASP A 35 -15.95 0.07 9.66
C ASP A 35 -16.74 1.05 8.78
N ASN A 36 -17.27 2.13 9.37
CA ASN A 36 -18.22 3.00 8.70
C ASN A 36 -17.52 4.10 7.90
N PHE A 37 -18.03 4.41 6.71
CA PHE A 37 -17.56 5.54 5.92
C PHE A 37 -17.76 6.85 6.70
N ASN A 38 -16.70 7.67 6.78
CA ASN A 38 -16.61 8.82 7.69
C ASN A 38 -16.68 8.48 9.20
N GLY A 39 -16.44 7.24 9.60
CA GLY A 39 -16.13 6.88 10.98
C GLY A 39 -14.81 7.50 11.44
N GLU A 40 -14.53 7.42 12.75
CA GLU A 40 -13.32 8.00 13.35
C GLU A 40 -12.03 7.55 12.65
N LYS A 41 -11.91 6.26 12.31
CA LYS A 41 -10.71 5.72 11.63
C LYS A 41 -10.56 6.33 10.23
N HIS A 42 -11.64 6.43 9.46
CA HIS A 42 -11.63 7.03 8.13
C HIS A 42 -11.25 8.50 8.18
N GLN A 43 -11.89 9.28 9.06
CA GLN A 43 -11.64 10.72 9.17
C GLN A 43 -10.22 11.01 9.63
N THR A 44 -9.72 10.25 10.60
CA THR A 44 -8.36 10.37 11.11
C THR A 44 -7.35 10.06 10.00
N LEU A 45 -7.54 8.93 9.30
CA LEU A 45 -6.66 8.54 8.20
C LEU A 45 -6.70 9.53 7.04
N LYS A 46 -7.87 10.09 6.73
CA LYS A 46 -8.03 11.14 5.70
C LYS A 46 -7.24 12.40 6.05
N LYS A 47 -7.38 12.90 7.28
CA LYS A 47 -6.64 14.09 7.73
C LYS A 47 -5.12 13.86 7.72
N LEU A 48 -4.68 12.68 8.18
CA LEU A 48 -3.26 12.30 8.15
C LEU A 48 -2.75 12.19 6.71
N GLY A 49 -3.53 11.57 5.82
CA GLY A 49 -3.22 11.47 4.40
C GLY A 49 -3.13 12.82 3.70
N GLU A 50 -4.07 13.73 3.94
CA GLU A 50 -4.03 15.09 3.36
C GLU A 50 -2.83 15.90 3.86
N TYR A 51 -2.41 15.68 5.11
CA TYR A 51 -1.26 16.38 5.68
C TYR A 51 0.07 15.81 5.19
N PHE A 52 0.28 14.50 5.34
CA PHE A 52 1.53 13.84 5.01
C PHE A 52 1.66 13.48 3.52
N GLY A 53 0.55 13.47 2.78
CA GLY A 53 0.51 13.17 1.35
C GLY A 53 1.15 14.22 0.45
N LYS A 54 1.58 15.33 1.02
CA LYS A 54 2.22 16.44 0.30
C LYS A 54 3.62 16.03 -0.14
N ALA A 55 3.94 16.32 -1.40
CA ALA A 55 5.26 16.05 -1.96
C ALA A 55 6.37 16.74 -1.13
N GLY A 56 7.44 16.00 -0.84
CA GLY A 56 8.57 16.47 -0.03
C GLY A 56 8.42 16.23 1.48
N THR A 57 7.30 15.65 1.93
CA THR A 57 7.13 15.23 3.32
C THR A 57 8.08 14.08 3.65
N PRO A 58 8.85 14.11 4.75
CA PRO A 58 9.71 13.00 5.15
C PRO A 58 8.90 11.75 5.50
N ALA A 59 9.27 10.60 4.96
CA ALA A 59 8.67 9.31 5.29
C ALA A 59 8.85 8.96 6.77
N ALA A 60 9.94 9.42 7.40
CA ALA A 60 10.17 9.28 8.83
C ALA A 60 9.07 9.92 9.68
N ASP A 61 8.52 11.06 9.26
CA ASP A 61 7.45 11.74 10.00
C ASP A 61 6.13 10.96 9.93
N ILE A 62 5.87 10.31 8.79
CA ILE A 62 4.76 9.38 8.61
C ILE A 62 4.92 8.20 9.56
N LEU A 63 6.08 7.54 9.54
CA LEU A 63 6.33 6.37 10.38
C LEU A 63 6.29 6.69 11.87
N ALA A 64 6.82 7.86 12.26
CA ALA A 64 6.80 8.32 13.64
C ALA A 64 5.38 8.64 14.13
N THR A 65 4.50 9.11 13.25
CA THR A 65 3.14 9.56 13.60
C THR A 65 2.11 8.44 13.46
N MET A 66 2.09 7.77 12.32
CA MET A 66 1.10 6.75 11.96
C MET A 66 1.52 5.33 12.35
N GLY A 67 2.79 5.14 12.74
CA GLY A 67 3.38 3.84 13.00
C GLY A 67 3.82 3.14 11.72
N GLN A 68 4.12 1.84 11.83
CA GLN A 68 4.50 1.03 10.67
C GLN A 68 3.31 0.88 9.71
N PRO A 69 3.52 1.00 8.39
CA PRO A 69 2.49 0.67 7.41
C PRO A 69 2.09 -0.81 7.54
N ASP A 70 0.85 -1.11 7.17
CA ASP A 70 0.34 -2.48 7.13
C ASP A 70 1.10 -3.31 6.08
N GLU A 71 1.43 -2.69 4.93
CA GLU A 71 2.23 -3.31 3.87
C GLU A 71 3.21 -2.28 3.29
N ILE A 72 4.42 -2.74 2.95
CA ILE A 72 5.43 -1.97 2.21
C ILE A 72 5.65 -2.69 0.89
N LYS A 73 5.52 -1.98 -0.23
CA LYS A 73 5.66 -2.57 -1.56
C LYS A 73 6.57 -1.75 -2.45
N GLN A 74 7.30 -2.42 -3.34
CA GLN A 74 8.26 -1.77 -4.24
C GLN A 74 7.62 -1.38 -5.58
N THR A 75 6.48 -1.98 -5.92
CA THR A 75 5.73 -1.65 -7.13
C THR A 75 4.24 -1.49 -6.83
N MET A 76 3.60 -0.62 -7.60
CA MET A 76 2.16 -0.38 -7.48
C MET A 76 1.34 -1.58 -7.98
N ASP A 77 1.84 -2.32 -8.98
CA ASP A 77 1.24 -3.58 -9.43
C ASP A 77 1.19 -4.62 -8.30
N GLU A 78 2.27 -4.77 -7.53
CA GLU A 78 2.26 -5.66 -6.35
C GLU A 78 1.31 -5.15 -5.25
N ALA A 79 1.14 -3.82 -5.16
CA ALA A 79 0.17 -3.18 -4.27
C ALA A 79 -1.26 -3.58 -4.58
N PHE A 80 -1.64 -3.49 -5.85
CA PHE A 80 -2.99 -3.82 -6.31
C PHE A 80 -3.23 -5.34 -6.43
N GLN A 81 -2.23 -6.13 -6.84
CA GLN A 81 -2.36 -7.58 -7.04
C GLN A 81 -2.52 -8.36 -5.72
N ALA A 82 -1.93 -7.90 -4.61
CA ALA A 82 -2.10 -8.62 -3.33
C ALA A 82 -3.52 -8.55 -2.76
N SER A 83 -4.34 -7.58 -3.17
CA SER A 83 -5.77 -7.52 -2.82
C SER A 83 -6.65 -8.48 -3.64
N LEU A 84 -6.12 -9.11 -4.69
CA LEU A 84 -6.86 -10.01 -5.58
C LEU A 84 -6.59 -11.50 -5.31
N MET A 85 -5.81 -11.84 -4.28
CA MET A 85 -5.49 -13.22 -3.93
C MET A 85 -6.51 -13.78 -2.92
N PRO A 86 -7.49 -14.61 -3.32
CA PRO A 86 -8.06 -15.57 -2.38
C PRO A 86 -6.92 -16.48 -1.90
N GLY A 87 -7.02 -16.98 -0.66
CA GLY A 87 -5.99 -17.81 -0.03
C GLY A 87 -5.47 -19.01 -0.85
N PRO A 88 -4.48 -19.71 -0.30
CA PRO A 88 -3.29 -20.19 -1.00
C PRO A 88 -3.59 -21.20 -2.09
N VAL A 89 -3.01 -21.02 -3.28
CA VAL A 89 -2.62 -22.17 -4.10
C VAL A 89 -1.25 -22.64 -3.63
N LEU A 90 -1.25 -23.73 -2.85
CA LEU A 90 -0.10 -24.62 -2.79
C LEU A 90 0.28 -25.05 -4.21
N GLY A 91 1.57 -25.00 -4.52
CA GLY A 91 2.17 -25.71 -5.66
C GLY A 91 2.76 -24.77 -6.70
N GLY A 92 4.03 -24.83 -7.05
CA GLY A 92 5.07 -25.76 -6.64
C GLY A 92 6.38 -25.28 -7.25
N THR A 93 7.43 -25.38 -6.44
CA THR A 93 8.83 -25.62 -6.78
C THR A 93 9.23 -25.36 -8.23
N GLY A 94 9.88 -24.22 -8.47
CA GLY A 94 10.69 -23.99 -9.67
C GLY A 94 11.86 -24.96 -9.68
N ALA A 95 11.68 -26.11 -10.33
CA ALA A 95 12.78 -26.96 -10.77
C ALA A 95 13.38 -26.34 -12.03
N ASN A 96 14.56 -25.74 -11.86
CA ASN A 96 15.47 -25.39 -12.94
C ASN A 96 16.06 -26.70 -13.50
N ASP A 97 15.37 -27.33 -14.44
CA ASP A 97 15.96 -28.38 -15.27
C ASP A 97 16.19 -27.84 -16.67
N SER A 98 17.45 -27.50 -16.93
CA SER A 98 18.01 -27.31 -18.26
C SER A 98 17.78 -28.57 -19.10
N ALA A 99 16.91 -28.45 -20.10
CA ALA A 99 16.81 -29.42 -21.19
C ALA A 99 16.83 -28.69 -22.54
N ASN A 100 18.04 -28.61 -23.08
CA ASN A 100 18.35 -28.34 -24.48
C ASN A 100 17.57 -29.31 -25.40
N ALA A 101 16.67 -28.79 -26.23
CA ALA A 101 16.18 -29.48 -27.42
C ALA A 101 15.65 -28.49 -28.48
N THR A 102 16.52 -28.24 -29.47
CA THR A 102 16.25 -27.93 -30.88
C THR A 102 14.83 -28.15 -31.42
N GLY A 103 14.28 -27.17 -32.15
CA GLY A 103 13.14 -27.38 -33.05
C GLY A 103 12.58 -26.11 -33.65
N ALA A 104 12.81 -25.89 -34.94
CA ALA A 104 12.43 -24.73 -35.74
C ALA A 104 10.91 -24.53 -35.92
N GLY A 105 10.47 -23.29 -36.16
CA GLY A 105 9.21 -23.05 -36.89
C GLY A 105 8.42 -21.77 -36.56
N LEU A 106 8.79 -20.67 -37.23
CA LEU A 106 7.90 -19.67 -37.87
C LEU A 106 6.67 -19.15 -37.08
N GLY A 107 6.76 -17.89 -36.62
CA GLY A 107 5.62 -17.10 -36.14
C GLY A 107 6.07 -15.77 -35.55
N ASP A 108 6.49 -14.85 -36.42
CA ASP A 108 6.85 -13.47 -36.06
C ASP A 108 5.59 -12.67 -35.70
N PHE A 109 5.28 -12.63 -34.41
CA PHE A 109 4.47 -11.59 -33.79
C PHE A 109 5.35 -10.90 -32.75
N SER A 110 6.16 -9.97 -33.23
CA SER A 110 6.83 -8.97 -32.39
C SER A 110 5.77 -8.03 -31.78
N THR A 111 4.98 -8.55 -30.83
CA THR A 111 4.38 -7.72 -29.78
C THR A 111 5.47 -7.54 -28.74
N THR A 112 6.36 -6.59 -29.01
CA THR A 112 7.19 -5.99 -27.96
C THR A 112 6.23 -5.26 -27.02
N MET A 113 5.64 -5.97 -26.06
CA MET A 113 5.07 -5.30 -24.88
C MET A 113 6.26 -4.73 -24.13
N MET A 114 6.39 -3.42 -24.22
CA MET A 114 7.38 -2.66 -23.48
C MET A 114 7.30 -3.05 -21.99
N PRO A 115 8.40 -3.40 -21.31
CA PRO A 115 8.45 -3.19 -19.89
C PRO A 115 8.44 -1.67 -19.69
N SER A 116 7.26 -1.10 -19.46
CA SER A 116 7.13 0.27 -18.98
C SER A 116 7.43 0.31 -17.48
N THR A 117 8.57 -0.24 -17.08
CA THR A 117 9.22 0.12 -15.83
C THR A 117 10.31 1.09 -16.22
N THR A 118 9.91 2.34 -16.47
CA THR A 118 10.85 3.44 -16.29
C THR A 118 11.44 3.23 -14.91
N ALA A 119 12.74 2.90 -14.89
CA ALA A 119 13.58 2.91 -13.71
C ALA A 119 13.63 4.36 -13.20
N GLY A 120 12.51 4.81 -12.61
CA GLY A 120 12.47 5.94 -11.72
C GLY A 120 13.15 5.54 -10.41
N PRO A 121 13.46 6.53 -9.54
CA PRO A 121 14.05 6.25 -8.23
C PRO A 121 13.24 5.15 -7.55
N GLU A 122 13.93 4.16 -6.97
CA GLU A 122 13.32 3.05 -6.25
C GLU A 122 12.18 3.60 -5.39
N ALA A 123 10.93 3.36 -5.77
CA ALA A 123 9.79 3.96 -5.12
C ALA A 123 9.18 2.91 -4.18
N MET A 124 8.97 3.27 -2.92
CA MET A 124 8.30 2.43 -1.95
C MET A 124 6.88 2.92 -1.73
N TYR A 125 5.93 2.01 -1.61
CA TYR A 125 4.54 2.29 -1.32
C TYR A 125 4.25 1.87 0.11
N PHE A 126 3.90 2.83 0.95
CA PHE A 126 3.42 2.57 2.31
C PHE A 126 1.90 2.46 2.28
N ILE A 127 1.37 1.31 2.66
CA ILE A 127 -0.07 1.02 2.63
C ILE A 127 -0.60 1.02 4.06
N TYR A 128 -1.64 1.81 4.29
CA TYR A 128 -2.36 1.90 5.56
C TYR A 128 -3.82 1.50 5.36
N LYS A 129 -4.21 0.38 5.96
CA LYS A 129 -5.53 -0.22 5.78
C LYS A 129 -6.58 0.47 6.64
N TRP A 130 -7.72 0.77 6.03
CA TRP A 130 -8.87 1.30 6.73
C TRP A 130 -9.83 0.17 7.15
N ARG A 131 -10.44 -0.56 6.21
CA ARG A 131 -11.34 -1.69 6.47
C ARG A 131 -10.84 -2.97 5.78
N GLY A 132 -9.96 -3.70 6.45
CA GLY A 132 -9.30 -4.87 5.86
C GLY A 132 -8.56 -4.54 4.54
N ASN A 133 -8.61 -5.45 3.57
CA ASN A 133 -7.95 -5.28 2.25
C ASN A 133 -8.78 -4.51 1.21
N HIS A 134 -9.96 -3.99 1.57
CA HIS A 134 -10.88 -3.32 0.64
C HIS A 134 -10.52 -1.85 0.41
N ASP A 135 -10.29 -1.09 1.48
CA ASP A 135 -9.97 0.34 1.37
C ASP A 135 -8.71 0.65 2.15
N TYR A 136 -7.78 1.34 1.50
CA TYR A 136 -6.51 1.72 2.09
C TYR A 136 -6.01 3.04 1.52
N LEU A 137 -5.27 3.75 2.36
CA LEU A 137 -4.49 4.91 1.97
C LEU A 137 -3.08 4.46 1.62
N TRP A 138 -2.56 4.89 0.48
CA TRP A 138 -1.19 4.61 0.08
C TRP A 138 -0.37 5.90 -0.04
N PHE A 139 0.91 5.81 0.33
CA PHE A 139 1.90 6.86 0.11
C PHE A 139 3.01 6.32 -0.78
N LYS A 140 3.27 6.99 -1.90
CA LYS A 140 4.41 6.74 -2.76
C LYS A 140 5.60 7.54 -2.23
N ILE A 141 6.63 6.83 -1.81
CA ILE A 141 7.85 7.34 -1.20
C ILE A 141 9.01 7.15 -2.18
N ASP A 142 9.84 8.16 -2.34
CA ASP A 142 11.16 8.07 -2.98
C ASP A 142 12.11 7.36 -2.00
N ALA A 143 12.58 6.15 -2.30
CA ALA A 143 13.45 5.39 -1.40
C ALA A 143 14.84 6.00 -1.25
N VAL A 144 15.26 6.85 -2.19
CA VAL A 144 16.58 7.50 -2.13
C VAL A 144 16.52 8.73 -1.23
N LYS A 145 15.45 9.53 -1.35
CA LYS A 145 15.27 10.76 -0.57
C LYS A 145 14.45 10.58 0.71
N GLU A 146 13.85 9.41 0.88
CA GLU A 146 12.92 9.07 1.95
C GLU A 146 11.81 10.11 2.10
N GLN A 147 11.26 10.56 0.97
CA GLN A 147 10.25 11.61 0.90
C GLN A 147 9.03 11.16 0.11
N VAL A 148 7.87 11.61 0.56
CA VAL A 148 6.61 11.42 -0.16
C VAL A 148 6.70 12.12 -1.51
N LEU A 149 6.42 11.37 -2.55
CA LEU A 149 6.19 11.86 -3.89
C LEU A 149 4.71 12.19 -4.08
N GLU A 150 3.84 11.28 -3.64
CA GLU A 150 2.40 11.35 -3.83
C GLU A 150 1.68 10.47 -2.80
N SER A 151 0.40 10.73 -2.56
CA SER A 151 -0.49 9.82 -1.83
C SER A 151 -1.87 9.82 -2.47
N SER A 152 -2.58 8.70 -2.39
CA SER A 152 -4.00 8.66 -2.74
C SER A 152 -4.72 7.54 -2.01
N TRP A 153 -6.04 7.56 -2.14
CA TRP A 153 -6.89 6.49 -1.64
C TRP A 153 -7.09 5.42 -2.71
N TYR A 154 -7.04 4.17 -2.27
CA TYR A 154 -7.64 3.08 -3.01
C TYR A 154 -8.99 2.74 -2.39
N HIS A 155 -10.02 2.86 -3.22
CA HIS A 155 -11.36 2.39 -2.92
C HIS A 155 -11.63 1.18 -3.80
N ALA A 156 -11.70 -0.01 -3.22
CA ALA A 156 -12.31 -1.15 -3.90
C ALA A 156 -13.81 -0.86 -3.96
N TYR A 157 -14.23 -0.09 -4.98
CA TYR A 157 -15.64 0.19 -5.24
C TYR A 157 -16.40 -1.13 -5.33
N GLU A 158 -17.33 -1.35 -4.40
CA GLU A 158 -18.41 -2.34 -4.48
C GLU A 158 -19.75 -1.64 -4.69
#